data_AF-A0A917Q178-F1
#
_entry.id   AF-A0A917Q178-F1
#
_cell.length_a   1.000
_cell.length_b   1.000
_cell.length_c   1.000
_cell.angle_alpha   90.00
_cell.angle_beta   90.00
_cell.angle_gamma   90.00
#
_symmetry.space_group_name_H-M   'P 1'
#
loop_
_entity.id
_entity.type
_entity.pdbx_description
1 polymer ?
#
loop_
_entity_poly.entity_id
_entity_poly.type
_entity_poly.pdbx_seq_one_letter_code
_entity_poly.pdbx_strand_id
1 'polypeptide(L)' 'MSVATKPSEFVPAWQAYDMRMMLRAFQREGLFTQPAAVARLESMLGRPLRRYRDFVQETVATW' A
#
# COMPACT_ATOMS: atom_id res chain seq x y z
N MET A 1 27.94 7.17 -20.19
CA MET A 1 27.20 7.37 -18.93
C MET A 1 26.11 6.32 -18.84
N SER A 2 26.35 5.24 -18.10
CA SER A 2 25.32 4.25 -17.82
C SER A 2 25.29 4.07 -16.30
N VAL A 3 24.40 4.81 -15.64
CA VAL A 3 24.10 4.56 -14.23
C VAL A 3 23.05 3.45 -14.23
N ALA A 4 23.50 2.21 -14.40
CA ALA A 4 22.69 1.05 -14.06
C ALA A 4 22.71 0.94 -12.53
N THR A 5 21.86 1.71 -11.85
CA THR A 5 21.70 1.63 -10.40
C THR A 5 21.25 0.23 -10.04
N LYS A 6 22.12 -0.54 -9.40
CA LYS A 6 21.81 -1.88 -8.91
C LYS A 6 20.86 -1.69 -7.72
N PRO A 7 19.61 -2.21 -7.76
CA PRO A 7 18.60 -1.96 -6.72
C PRO A 7 18.97 -2.52 -5.32
N SER A 8 20.14 -3.14 -5.16
CA SER A 8 20.65 -3.69 -3.91
C SER A 8 21.33 -2.69 -2.97
N GLU A 9 21.64 -1.47 -3.42
CA GLU A 9 22.32 -0.48 -2.55
C GLU A 9 21.37 0.18 -1.53
N PHE A 10 20.06 0.14 -1.75
CA PHE A 10 19.08 0.84 -0.92
C PHE A 10 18.22 -0.09 -0.05
N VAL A 11 18.32 -1.41 -0.24
CA VAL A 11 17.47 -2.39 0.46
C VAL A 11 18.33 -3.57 0.91
N PRO A 12 18.44 -3.83 2.23
CA PRO A 12 19.11 -5.02 2.74
C PRO A 12 18.54 -6.31 2.14
N ALA A 13 19.38 -7.33 1.98
CA ALA A 13 18.99 -8.58 1.32
C ALA A 13 17.77 -9.28 1.97
N TRP A 14 17.65 -9.21 3.30
CA TRP A 14 16.49 -9.75 4.03
C TRP A 14 15.20 -9.00 3.68
N GLN A 15 15.25 -7.66 3.59
CA GLN A 15 14.09 -6.85 3.24
C GLN A 15 13.66 -7.10 1.79
N ALA A 16 14.62 -7.29 0.88
CA ALA A 16 14.33 -7.68 -0.50
C ALA A 16 13.67 -9.05 -0.59
N TYR A 17 14.07 -9.99 0.28
CA TYR A 17 13.44 -11.31 0.39
C TYR A 17 11.99 -11.18 0.91
N ASP A 18 11.78 -10.42 1.98
CA ASP A 18 10.46 -10.22 2.59
C ASP A 18 9.48 -9.54 1.62
N MET A 19 9.92 -8.48 0.94
CA MET A 19 9.10 -7.82 -0.08
C MET A 19 8.71 -8.77 -1.20
N ARG A 20 9.62 -9.64 -1.65
CA ARG A 20 9.34 -10.63 -2.69
C ARG A 20 8.32 -11.66 -2.22
N MET A 21 8.39 -12.10 -0.96
CA MET A 21 7.40 -12.99 -0.34
C MET A 21 6.02 -12.33 -0.27
N MET A 22 5.95 -11.12 0.28
CA MET A 22 4.72 -10.35 0.41
C MET A 22 4.05 -10.08 -0.95
N LEU A 23 4.80 -9.65 -1.96
CA LEU A 23 4.27 -9.40 -3.30
C LEU A 23 3.78 -10.68 -3.99
N ARG A 24 4.46 -11.82 -3.80
CA ARG A 24 3.98 -13.12 -4.33
C ARG A 24 2.65 -13.52 -3.69
N ALA A 25 2.52 -13.33 -2.38
CA ALA A 25 1.26 -13.61 -1.68
C ALA A 25 0.14 -12.73 -2.24
N PHE A 26 0.38 -11.44 -2.47
CA PHE A 26 -0.60 -10.54 -3.08
C PHE A 26 -1.01 -10.94 -4.49
N GLN A 27 -0.08 -11.41 -5.32
CA GLN A 27 -0.40 -11.89 -6.67
C GLN A 27 -1.22 -13.20 -6.65
N ARG A 28 -0.95 -14.08 -5.70
CA ARG A 28 -1.63 -15.39 -5.60
C ARG A 28 -3.00 -15.29 -4.94
N GLU A 29 -3.09 -14.56 -3.85
CA GLU A 29 -4.27 -14.53 -2.98
C GLU A 29 -5.12 -13.27 -3.16
N GLY A 30 -4.59 -12.27 -3.86
CA GLY A 30 -5.24 -10.98 -4.03
C GLY A 30 -5.15 -10.10 -2.78
N LEU A 31 -5.59 -8.86 -2.93
CA LEU A 31 -5.74 -7.89 -1.84
C LEU A 31 -7.22 -7.74 -1.51
N PHE A 32 -7.86 -8.83 -1.08
CA PHE A 32 -9.29 -8.82 -0.76
C PHE A 32 -9.53 -8.33 0.67
N THR A 33 -10.54 -7.47 0.82
CA THR A 33 -10.99 -7.04 2.14
C THR A 33 -11.95 -8.09 2.72
N GLN A 34 -11.92 -8.28 4.03
CA GLN A 34 -12.98 -9.03 4.70
C GLN A 34 -14.29 -8.20 4.74
N PRO A 35 -15.48 -8.83 4.73
CA PRO A 35 -16.77 -8.10 4.73
C PRO A 35 -16.96 -7.07 5.86
N ALA A 36 -16.20 -7.19 6.96
CA ALA A 36 -16.24 -6.28 8.11
C ALA A 36 -15.04 -5.31 8.20
N ALA A 37 -14.18 -5.25 7.16
CA ALA A 37 -12.95 -4.46 7.21
C ALA A 37 -13.22 -2.96 7.44
N VAL A 38 -14.24 -2.41 6.79
CA VAL A 38 -14.64 -1.00 6.96
C VAL A 38 -15.03 -0.72 8.41
N ALA A 39 -15.99 -1.47 8.95
CA ALA A 39 -16.48 -1.30 10.32
C ALA A 39 -15.35 -1.44 11.35
N ARG A 40 -14.44 -2.41 11.15
CA ARG A 40 -13.28 -2.60 12.01
C ARG A 40 -12.35 -1.39 11.98
N LEU A 41 -12.02 -0.89 10.79
CA LEU A 41 -11.12 0.25 10.64
C LEU A 41 -11.73 1.53 11.19
N GLU A 42 -13.03 1.77 10.96
CA GLU A 42 -13.73 2.94 11.51
C GLU A 42 -13.80 2.88 13.04
N SER A 43 -14.02 1.69 13.62
CA SER A 43 -13.96 1.48 15.08
C SER A 43 -12.58 1.80 15.65
N MET A 44 -11.51 1.35 14.99
CA MET A 44 -10.13 1.65 15.42
C MET A 44 -9.78 3.13 15.28
N LEU A 45 -10.29 3.81 14.26
CA LEU A 45 -9.98 5.21 13.97
C LEU A 45 -10.88 6.21 14.71
N GLY A 46 -12.03 5.77 15.24
CA GLY A 46 -13.03 6.64 15.87
C GLY A 46 -13.71 7.61 14.89
N ARG A 47 -13.61 7.36 13.58
CA ARG A 47 -14.19 8.19 12.53
C ARG A 47 -14.47 7.38 11.26
N PRO A 48 -15.36 7.86 10.37
CA PRO A 48 -15.57 7.24 9.07
C PRO A 48 -14.30 7.22 8.21
N LEU A 49 -14.17 6.19 7.37
CA LEU A 49 -13.13 6.16 6.35
C LEU A 49 -13.36 7.24 5.30
N ARG A 50 -12.28 7.85 4.83
CA ARG A 50 -12.34 8.86 3.77
C ARG A 50 -12.73 8.19 2.45
N ARG A 51 -13.69 8.76 1.73
CA ARG A 51 -14.05 8.26 0.40
C ARG A 51 -12.97 8.68 -0.60
N TYR A 52 -12.67 7.77 -1.52
CA TYR A 52 -11.68 8.03 -2.57
C TYR A 52 -12.03 9.27 -3.42
N ARG A 53 -13.31 9.48 -3.73
CA ARG A 53 -13.76 10.64 -4.51
C ARG A 53 -13.48 11.97 -3.81
N ASP A 54 -13.71 12.02 -2.50
CA ASP A 54 -13.49 13.22 -1.68
C ASP A 54 -11.98 13.50 -1.64
N PHE A 55 -11.17 12.44 -1.49
CA PHE A 55 -9.71 12.52 -1.58
C PHE A 55 -9.20 13.12 -2.89
N VAL A 56 -9.71 12.63 -4.02
CA VAL A 56 -9.30 13.13 -5.34
C VAL A 56 -9.68 14.60 -5.51
N GLN A 57 -10.89 15.00 -5.10
CA GLN A 57 -11.36 16.38 -5.19
C GLN A 57 -10.48 17.34 -4.37
N GLU A 58 -10.20 17.00 -3.11
CA GLU A 58 -9.33 17.81 -2.24
C GLU A 58 -7.89 17.88 -2.77
N THR A 59 -7.35 16.77 -3.29
CA THR A 59 -5.97 16.73 -3.78
C THR A 59 -5.77 17.61 -5.01
N VAL A 60 -6.69 17.55 -5.98
CA VAL A 60 -6.61 18.37 -7.20
C VAL A 60 -6.77 19.85 -6.89
N ALA A 61 -7.57 20.22 -5.89
CA ALA A 61 -7.74 21.62 -5.48
C ALA A 61 -6.47 22.22 -4.83
N THR A 62 -5.53 21.38 -4.39
CA THR A 62 -4.33 21.79 -3.63
C THR A 62 -3.02 21.56 -4.40
N TRP A 63 -3.09 21.12 -5.65
CA TRP A 63 -1.93 20.77 -6.47
C TRP A 63 -1.23 21.99 -7.10
#